data_AF-A0A842VPR9-F1
#
_entry.id   AF-A0A842VPR9-F1
#
_cell.length_a   1.000
_cell.length_b   1.000
_cell.length_c   1.000
_cell.angle_alpha   90.00
_cell.angle_beta   90.00
_cell.angle_gamma   90.00
#
_symmetry.space_group_name_H-M   'P 1'
#
loop_
_entity.id
_entity.type
_entity.pdbx_description
1 polymer ?
#
loop_
_entity_poly.entity_id
_entity_poly.type
_entity_poly.pdbx_seq_one_letter_code
_entity_poly.pdbx_strand_id
1 'polypeptide(L)'
;PICQDTGVLNFYVNLGNRFPIISNFQKIIHEAVEKATTEVPLRGNSVDPISNLNPENNLGVNVPPIHINIVDNSSDLEIFVLPKGGGGENLSKLFMLNPSNGLDIFQEKIVQALKEAGGMPCPPVILGVGLGGDASNSMTLAKNALLRPLNQRHPRTDVAKIELELINKINKLNIGVMGLGGKFTCLDVHIEIAMRHPASFPVGMIVQCYCHRIASFKINQKGMMVNET
;
A
#
# COMPACT_ATOMS: atom_id res chain seq x y z
N PRO A 1 -15.07 -14.30 0.69
CA PRO A 1 -14.22 -13.14 0.34
C PRO A 1 -14.87 -12.22 -0.70
N ILE A 2 -14.63 -10.90 -0.69
CA ILE A 2 -15.24 -9.93 -1.64
C ILE A 2 -14.72 -10.09 -3.08
N CYS A 3 -13.48 -10.55 -3.25
CA CYS A 3 -12.84 -10.80 -4.54
C CYS A 3 -12.22 -12.21 -4.52
N GLN A 4 -12.22 -12.87 -5.68
CA GLN A 4 -11.56 -14.16 -5.89
C GLN A 4 -10.05 -14.11 -5.68
N ASP A 5 -9.44 -12.94 -5.92
CA ASP A 5 -8.06 -12.65 -5.53
C ASP A 5 -8.08 -12.09 -4.11
N THR A 6 -7.84 -12.96 -3.13
CA THR A 6 -7.74 -12.58 -1.71
C THR A 6 -6.50 -11.76 -1.39
N GLY A 7 -5.57 -11.64 -2.35
CA GLY A 7 -4.34 -10.87 -2.26
C GLY A 7 -3.24 -11.57 -1.46
N VAL A 8 -2.04 -10.98 -1.54
CA VAL A 8 -0.94 -11.27 -0.63
C VAL A 8 -1.13 -10.44 0.64
N LEU A 9 -1.10 -11.09 1.79
CA LEU A 9 -1.24 -10.43 3.10
C LEU A 9 0.03 -9.64 3.40
N ASN A 10 -0.03 -8.31 3.30
CA ASN A 10 1.09 -7.43 3.66
C ASN A 10 0.87 -6.92 5.08
N PHE A 11 1.89 -7.03 5.93
CA PHE A 11 1.87 -6.54 7.31
C PHE A 11 2.73 -5.28 7.43
N TYR A 12 2.20 -4.25 8.07
CA TYR A 12 2.93 -3.03 8.41
C TYR A 12 2.88 -2.84 9.92
N VAL A 13 4.05 -2.78 10.54
CA VAL A 13 4.21 -2.92 11.98
C VAL A 13 4.89 -1.68 12.50
N ASN A 14 4.11 -0.80 13.12
CA ASN A 14 4.59 0.34 13.88
C ASN A 14 4.98 -0.16 15.27
N LEU A 15 6.27 -0.41 15.45
CA LEU A 15 6.85 -0.97 16.66
C LEU A 15 7.44 0.14 17.51
N GLY A 16 6.82 0.42 18.66
CA GLY A 16 7.41 1.32 19.64
C GLY A 16 8.77 0.82 20.14
N ASN A 17 9.77 1.70 20.17
CA ASN A 17 11.13 1.32 20.61
C ASN A 17 11.21 0.94 22.10
N ARG A 18 10.16 1.18 22.88
CA ARG A 18 9.98 0.73 24.27
C ARG A 18 8.98 -0.42 24.41
N PHE A 19 8.43 -0.94 23.31
CA PHE A 19 7.52 -2.08 23.36
C PHE A 19 8.31 -3.36 23.71
N PRO A 20 7.88 -4.13 24.72
CA PRO A 20 8.60 -5.33 25.13
C PRO A 20 8.39 -6.47 24.12
N ILE A 21 9.24 -6.55 23.09
CA ILE A 21 9.25 -7.71 22.19
C ILE A 21 9.83 -8.89 22.93
N ILE A 22 8.95 -9.82 23.34
CA ILE A 22 9.32 -11.04 24.04
C ILE A 22 9.10 -12.29 23.14
N SER A 23 8.47 -12.12 21.98
CA SER A 23 7.98 -13.23 21.14
C SER A 23 8.68 -13.37 19.79
N ASN A 24 8.68 -14.60 19.24
CA ASN A 24 9.05 -14.90 17.86
C ASN A 24 8.00 -14.33 16.89
N PHE A 25 8.05 -13.01 16.68
CA PHE A 25 7.01 -12.22 16.03
C PHE A 25 6.67 -12.71 14.62
N GLN A 26 7.69 -13.10 13.84
CA GLN A 26 7.49 -13.66 12.50
C GLN A 26 6.69 -14.98 12.55
N LYS A 27 7.03 -15.88 13.49
CA LYS A 27 6.30 -17.14 13.65
C LYS A 27 4.82 -16.90 13.99
N ILE A 28 4.53 -15.94 14.87
CA ILE A 28 3.15 -15.57 15.23
C ILE A 28 2.37 -15.08 13.99
N ILE A 29 2.99 -14.23 13.18
CA ILE A 29 2.36 -13.75 11.93
C ILE A 29 2.11 -14.94 10.97
N HIS A 30 3.06 -15.86 10.83
CA HIS A 30 2.89 -17.02 9.95
C HIS A 30 1.73 -17.92 10.40
N GLU A 31 1.66 -18.24 11.71
CA GLU A 31 0.56 -19.03 12.29
C GLU A 31 -0.80 -18.33 12.10
N ALA A 32 -0.83 -16.99 12.27
CA ALA A 32 -2.03 -16.19 12.03
C ALA A 32 -2.48 -16.22 10.56
N VAL A 33 -1.54 -16.16 9.60
CA VAL A 33 -1.83 -16.26 8.16
C VAL A 33 -2.37 -17.62 7.79
N GLU A 34 -1.77 -18.70 8.28
CA GLU A 34 -2.21 -20.07 7.99
C GLU A 34 -3.62 -20.32 8.57
N LYS A 35 -3.85 -19.87 9.81
CA LYS A 35 -5.16 -19.93 10.45
C LYS A 35 -6.20 -19.13 9.67
N ALA A 36 -5.91 -17.87 9.32
CA ALA A 36 -6.83 -17.03 8.56
C ALA A 36 -7.12 -17.60 7.16
N THR A 37 -6.12 -18.21 6.52
CA THR A 37 -6.29 -18.85 5.20
C THR A 37 -7.31 -19.97 5.27
N THR A 38 -7.28 -20.77 6.34
CA THR A 38 -8.21 -21.89 6.54
C THR A 38 -9.59 -21.44 7.02
N GLU A 39 -9.66 -20.54 8.01
CA GLU A 39 -10.92 -20.13 8.66
C GLU A 39 -11.75 -19.15 7.82
N VAL A 40 -11.11 -18.27 7.03
CA VAL A 40 -11.77 -17.25 6.19
C VAL A 40 -11.89 -17.71 4.71
N PRO A 41 -11.73 -19.02 4.46
CA PRO A 41 -11.23 -19.64 3.22
C PRO A 41 -10.60 -18.65 2.23
N LEU A 42 -9.38 -18.20 2.52
CA LEU A 42 -8.63 -17.37 1.58
C LEU A 42 -8.06 -18.23 0.46
N ARG A 43 -7.99 -17.70 -0.77
CA ARG A 43 -7.24 -18.35 -1.85
C ARG A 43 -5.74 -18.26 -1.53
N GLY A 44 -5.00 -19.34 -1.76
CA GLY A 44 -3.54 -19.31 -1.71
C GLY A 44 -2.98 -18.46 -2.85
N ASN A 45 -2.41 -17.29 -2.55
CA ASN A 45 -1.81 -16.38 -3.53
C ASN A 45 -0.29 -16.27 -3.36
N SER A 46 0.34 -17.30 -2.79
CA SER A 46 1.80 -17.39 -2.62
C SER A 46 2.32 -18.49 -3.54
N VAL A 47 2.78 -18.11 -4.73
CA VAL A 47 3.27 -19.06 -5.74
C VAL A 47 4.79 -18.92 -5.84
N ASP A 48 5.50 -20.04 -5.79
CA ASP A 48 6.94 -20.06 -6.02
C ASP A 48 7.25 -19.61 -7.46
N PRO A 49 8.09 -18.58 -7.65
CA PRO A 49 8.24 -17.92 -8.95
C PRO A 49 9.03 -18.76 -9.98
N ILE A 50 9.65 -19.88 -9.58
CA ILE A 50 10.45 -20.73 -10.46
C ILE A 50 9.70 -22.02 -10.78
N SER A 51 9.20 -22.70 -9.75
CA SER A 51 8.52 -24.00 -9.86
C SER A 51 7.03 -23.90 -10.15
N ASN A 52 6.41 -22.74 -9.94
CA ASN A 52 4.96 -22.52 -9.97
C ASN A 52 4.18 -23.35 -8.93
N LEU A 53 4.85 -23.90 -7.92
CA LEU A 53 4.19 -24.59 -6.82
C LEU A 53 3.50 -23.58 -5.89
N ASN A 54 2.30 -23.92 -5.44
CA ASN A 54 1.53 -23.15 -4.46
C ASN A 54 1.24 -24.04 -3.24
N PRO A 55 1.68 -23.68 -2.02
CA PRO A 55 1.35 -24.42 -0.81
C PRO A 55 -0.11 -24.23 -0.36
N GLU A 56 -0.86 -23.32 -0.99
CA GLU A 56 -2.27 -23.04 -0.71
C GLU A 56 -2.56 -22.53 0.73
N ASN A 57 -1.52 -22.13 1.47
CA ASN A 57 -1.63 -21.60 2.84
C ASN A 57 -1.19 -20.11 2.97
N ASN A 58 -0.98 -19.42 1.84
CA ASN A 58 -0.46 -18.04 1.77
C ASN A 58 0.91 -17.82 2.44
N LEU A 59 1.69 -18.88 2.66
CA LEU A 59 3.07 -18.80 3.15
C LEU A 59 4.09 -19.15 2.05
N GLY A 60 5.36 -18.86 2.31
CA GLY A 60 6.44 -19.15 1.39
C GLY A 60 7.74 -18.47 1.81
N VAL A 61 8.78 -18.61 0.98
CA VAL A 61 10.04 -17.88 1.20
C VAL A 61 9.77 -16.38 1.14
N ASN A 62 10.03 -15.67 2.24
CA ASN A 62 9.77 -14.24 2.40
C ASN A 62 8.28 -13.82 2.25
N VAL A 63 7.34 -14.75 2.49
CA VAL A 63 5.89 -14.48 2.48
C VAL A 63 5.26 -14.92 3.81
N PRO A 64 4.46 -14.08 4.47
CA PRO A 64 4.01 -12.74 4.05
C PRO A 64 5.11 -11.66 4.16
N PRO A 65 5.05 -10.59 3.33
CA PRO A 65 5.86 -9.40 3.55
C PRO A 65 5.52 -8.73 4.89
N ILE A 66 6.55 -8.45 5.70
CA ILE A 66 6.43 -7.77 6.99
C ILE A 66 7.32 -6.53 6.97
N HIS A 67 6.70 -5.35 7.01
CA HIS A 67 7.37 -4.06 7.05
C HIS A 67 7.37 -3.54 8.48
N ILE A 68 8.53 -3.42 9.10
CA ILE A 68 8.67 -2.90 10.46
C ILE A 68 9.14 -1.45 10.40
N ASN A 69 8.37 -0.56 11.04
CA ASN A 69 8.72 0.83 11.28
C ASN A 69 8.93 1.02 12.79
N ILE A 70 10.08 1.58 13.18
CA ILE A 70 10.37 1.86 14.59
C ILE A 70 9.79 3.22 14.96
N VAL A 71 8.96 3.24 16.00
CA VAL A 71 8.34 4.46 16.52
C VAL A 71 9.06 4.87 17.79
N ASP A 72 9.77 5.99 17.72
CA ASP A 72 10.48 6.54 18.87
C ASP A 72 9.53 6.98 19.97
N ASN A 73 9.96 6.79 21.22
CA ASN A 73 9.21 7.19 22.41
C ASN A 73 7.81 6.54 22.51
N SER A 74 7.60 5.40 21.85
CA SER A 74 6.36 4.64 21.96
C SER A 74 6.59 3.33 22.70
N SER A 75 5.63 2.97 23.55
CA SER A 75 5.54 1.66 24.21
C SER A 75 4.37 0.84 23.65
N ASP A 76 3.90 1.19 22.46
CA ASP A 76 2.78 0.54 21.78
C ASP A 76 3.25 -0.17 20.53
N LEU A 77 2.51 -1.20 20.14
CA LEU A 77 2.62 -1.94 18.89
C LEU A 77 1.34 -1.72 18.10
N GLU A 78 1.45 -1.24 16.87
CA GLU A 78 0.33 -1.12 15.95
C GLU A 78 0.63 -1.92 14.69
N ILE A 79 -0.32 -2.73 14.26
CA ILE A 79 -0.19 -3.61 13.10
C ILE A 79 -1.32 -3.29 12.14
N PHE A 80 -0.97 -3.03 10.88
CA PHE A 80 -1.89 -2.99 9.76
C PHE A 80 -1.73 -4.26 8.93
N VAL A 81 -2.85 -4.79 8.45
CA VAL A 81 -2.89 -5.86 7.46
C VAL A 81 -3.59 -5.34 6.21
N LEU A 82 -2.89 -5.39 5.08
CA LEU A 82 -3.38 -4.94 3.78
C LEU A 82 -3.28 -6.10 2.77
N PRO A 83 -4.34 -6.90 2.58
CA PRO A 83 -4.39 -7.91 1.53
C PRO A 83 -4.39 -7.25 0.13
N LYS A 84 -3.25 -7.37 -0.55
CA LYS A 84 -2.98 -6.69 -1.81
C LYS A 84 -3.26 -7.61 -3.00
N GLY A 85 -4.27 -7.28 -3.80
CA GLY A 85 -4.58 -8.03 -5.02
C GLY A 85 -3.52 -7.78 -6.12
N GLY A 86 -3.23 -8.82 -6.89
CA GLY A 86 -2.22 -8.81 -7.95
C GLY A 86 -2.52 -7.83 -9.07
N GLY A 87 -3.80 -7.64 -9.43
CA GLY A 87 -4.19 -6.68 -10.47
C GLY A 87 -3.78 -5.24 -10.16
N GLY A 88 -3.87 -4.82 -8.89
CA GLY A 88 -3.38 -3.50 -8.46
C GLY A 88 -1.86 -3.48 -8.27
N GLU A 89 -1.29 -4.55 -7.70
CA GLU A 89 0.16 -4.65 -7.47
C GLU A 89 0.96 -4.60 -8.78
N ASN A 90 0.48 -5.24 -9.85
CA ASN A 90 1.13 -5.27 -11.17
C ASN A 90 1.21 -3.89 -11.86
N LEU A 91 0.44 -2.90 -11.38
CA LEU A 91 0.53 -1.53 -11.87
C LEU A 91 1.45 -0.64 -11.02
N SER A 92 2.10 -1.20 -10.02
CA SER A 92 3.10 -0.49 -9.24
C SER A 92 4.23 -0.04 -10.15
N LYS A 93 4.58 1.25 -10.10
CA LYS A 93 5.67 1.82 -10.92
C LYS A 93 6.59 2.67 -10.06
N LEU A 94 7.88 2.53 -10.32
CA LEU A 94 8.90 3.46 -9.88
C LEU A 94 9.26 4.38 -11.05
N PHE A 95 9.20 5.69 -10.83
CA PHE A 95 9.70 6.68 -11.78
C PHE A 95 10.95 7.36 -11.22
N MET A 96 12.06 7.22 -11.92
CA MET A 96 13.31 7.93 -11.61
C MET A 96 13.38 9.19 -12.48
N LEU A 97 12.89 10.31 -11.96
CA LEU A 97 12.75 11.55 -12.72
C LEU A 97 13.98 12.45 -12.59
N ASN A 98 14.13 13.37 -13.53
CA ASN A 98 15.17 14.39 -13.45
C ASN A 98 14.81 15.41 -12.35
N PRO A 99 15.73 15.71 -11.42
CA PRO A 99 15.53 16.74 -10.40
C PRO A 99 15.09 18.11 -10.89
N SER A 100 15.46 18.50 -12.12
CA SER A 100 15.19 19.83 -12.65
C SER A 100 13.73 20.06 -12.99
N ASN A 101 12.97 19.00 -13.27
CA ASN A 101 11.56 19.08 -13.67
C ASN A 101 10.68 18.00 -13.03
N GLY A 102 11.22 17.19 -12.12
CA GLY A 102 10.53 16.01 -11.57
C GLY A 102 9.20 16.37 -10.90
N LEU A 103 9.16 17.50 -10.18
CA LEU A 103 7.94 17.98 -9.53
C LEU A 103 6.87 18.42 -10.55
N ASP A 104 7.27 18.91 -11.71
CA ASP A 104 6.34 19.39 -12.73
C ASP A 104 5.71 18.21 -13.49
N ILE A 105 6.50 17.15 -13.75
CA ILE A 105 6.07 16.07 -14.66
C ILE A 105 5.55 14.82 -13.95
N PHE A 106 5.80 14.61 -12.65
CA PHE A 106 5.45 13.32 -12.02
C PHE A 106 3.94 13.05 -12.03
N GLN A 107 3.11 14.10 -11.85
CA GLN A 107 1.66 13.94 -11.89
C GLN A 107 1.21 13.43 -13.26
N GLU A 108 1.80 13.94 -14.34
CA GLU A 108 1.51 13.51 -15.70
C GLU A 108 1.96 12.05 -15.93
N LYS A 109 3.10 11.64 -15.39
CA LYS A 109 3.57 10.24 -15.45
C LYS A 109 2.60 9.29 -14.76
N ILE A 110 2.09 9.65 -13.59
CA ILE A 110 1.07 8.89 -12.86
C ILE A 110 -0.23 8.80 -13.67
N VAL A 111 -0.74 9.93 -14.14
CA VAL A 111 -1.98 10.01 -14.92
C VAL A 111 -1.87 9.19 -16.20
N GLN A 112 -0.74 9.26 -16.89
CA GLN A 112 -0.47 8.48 -18.11
C GLN A 112 -0.42 6.98 -17.80
N ALA A 113 0.23 6.57 -16.72
CA ALA A 113 0.27 5.16 -16.31
C ALA A 113 -1.11 4.60 -15.99
N LEU A 114 -1.99 5.38 -15.35
CA LEU A 114 -3.38 4.97 -15.10
C LEU A 114 -4.23 4.98 -16.37
N LYS A 115 -3.97 5.92 -17.29
CA LYS A 115 -4.62 5.95 -18.61
C LYS A 115 -4.29 4.69 -19.43
N GLU A 116 -3.03 4.30 -19.46
CA GLU A 116 -2.57 3.06 -20.10
C GLU A 116 -3.18 1.83 -19.44
N ALA A 117 -3.37 1.88 -18.11
CA ALA A 117 -3.95 0.77 -17.38
C ALA A 117 -5.46 0.57 -17.63
N GLY A 118 -6.21 1.65 -17.91
CA GLY A 118 -7.64 1.58 -18.14
C GLY A 118 -8.40 0.88 -16.99
N GLY A 119 -9.24 -0.10 -17.33
CA GLY A 119 -10.02 -0.88 -16.36
C GLY A 119 -9.24 -1.95 -15.59
N MET A 120 -7.96 -2.21 -15.91
CA MET A 120 -7.20 -3.32 -15.34
C MET A 120 -7.13 -3.38 -13.80
N PRO A 121 -6.94 -2.27 -13.06
CA PRO A 121 -6.87 -2.33 -11.60
C PRO A 121 -8.25 -2.33 -10.93
N CYS A 122 -9.32 -2.66 -11.66
CA CYS A 122 -10.69 -2.62 -11.17
C CYS A 122 -11.02 -1.28 -10.48
N PRO A 123 -10.97 -0.14 -11.22
CA PRO A 123 -11.33 1.16 -10.68
C PRO A 123 -12.77 1.16 -10.11
N PRO A 124 -13.08 2.03 -9.13
CA PRO A 124 -12.30 3.20 -8.77
C PRO A 124 -11.15 2.86 -7.82
N VAL A 125 -9.96 3.38 -8.12
CA VAL A 125 -8.71 3.05 -7.41
C VAL A 125 -8.42 4.00 -6.25
N ILE A 126 -7.61 3.56 -5.30
CA ILE A 126 -6.94 4.42 -4.32
C ILE A 126 -5.45 4.39 -4.65
N LEU A 127 -4.82 5.56 -4.73
CA LEU A 127 -3.42 5.67 -5.13
C LEU A 127 -2.55 6.03 -3.93
N GLY A 128 -1.53 5.22 -3.69
CA GLY A 128 -0.43 5.56 -2.80
C GLY A 128 0.74 6.09 -3.62
N VAL A 129 1.31 7.22 -3.21
CA VAL A 129 2.44 7.87 -3.89
C VAL A 129 3.52 8.17 -2.87
N GLY A 130 4.75 7.78 -3.19
CA GLY A 130 5.94 8.13 -2.40
C GLY A 130 6.81 9.08 -3.19
N LEU A 131 6.98 10.31 -2.70
CA LEU A 131 7.69 11.38 -3.39
C LEU A 131 9.03 11.67 -2.71
N GLY A 132 10.14 11.38 -3.39
CA GLY A 132 11.49 11.54 -2.86
C GLY A 132 12.07 10.26 -2.26
N GLY A 133 13.09 10.39 -1.40
CA GLY A 133 13.87 9.26 -0.90
C GLY A 133 14.81 8.70 -1.96
N ASP A 134 15.06 7.39 -1.88
CA ASP A 134 15.67 6.56 -2.93
C ASP A 134 14.60 5.68 -3.62
N ALA A 135 15.05 4.84 -4.56
CA ALA A 135 14.18 3.94 -5.30
C ALA A 135 13.31 3.04 -4.39
N SER A 136 13.91 2.40 -3.39
CA SER A 136 13.21 1.48 -2.48
C SER A 136 12.32 2.25 -1.49
N ASN A 137 12.85 3.34 -0.94
CA ASN A 137 12.14 4.15 0.03
C ASN A 137 10.88 4.78 -0.58
N SER A 138 10.95 5.28 -1.82
CA SER A 138 9.78 5.84 -2.51
C SER A 138 8.65 4.82 -2.69
N MET A 139 8.97 3.56 -3.00
CA MET A 139 7.97 2.49 -3.09
C MET A 139 7.40 2.11 -1.72
N THR A 140 8.24 2.12 -0.68
CA THR A 140 7.81 1.88 0.71
C THR A 140 6.86 2.97 1.20
N LEU A 141 7.19 4.25 0.95
CA LEU A 141 6.32 5.38 1.26
C LEU A 141 5.00 5.30 0.51
N ALA A 142 5.02 4.94 -0.77
CA ALA A 142 3.81 4.75 -1.56
C ALA A 142 2.92 3.63 -0.99
N LYS A 143 3.50 2.53 -0.50
CA LYS A 143 2.76 1.47 0.20
C LYS A 143 2.18 1.95 1.53
N ASN A 144 2.97 2.67 2.33
CA ASN A 144 2.51 3.25 3.60
C ASN A 144 1.38 4.26 3.42
N ALA A 145 1.39 5.04 2.33
CA ALA A 145 0.35 6.00 2.00
C ALA A 145 -1.05 5.35 1.88
N LEU A 146 -1.11 4.07 1.46
CA LEU A 146 -2.36 3.30 1.39
C LEU A 146 -2.94 2.92 2.76
N LEU A 147 -2.19 3.09 3.85
CA LEU A 147 -2.67 2.85 5.21
C LEU A 147 -3.49 4.01 5.75
N ARG A 148 -3.38 5.19 5.13
CA ARG A 148 -4.09 6.39 5.57
C ARG A 148 -5.59 6.25 5.23
N PRO A 149 -6.51 6.58 6.16
CA PRO A 149 -7.94 6.55 5.92
C PRO A 149 -8.38 7.40 4.72
N LEU A 150 -9.44 6.97 4.04
CA LEU A 150 -10.05 7.75 2.96
C LEU A 150 -10.53 9.11 3.45
N ASN A 151 -10.44 10.11 2.58
CA ASN A 151 -10.73 11.52 2.84
C ASN A 151 -9.81 12.20 3.87
N GLN A 152 -8.82 11.48 4.42
CA GLN A 152 -7.79 12.09 5.25
C GLN A 152 -6.66 12.61 4.35
N ARG A 153 -6.50 13.93 4.32
CA ARG A 153 -5.44 14.60 3.55
C ARG A 153 -4.14 14.65 4.32
N HIS A 154 -3.04 14.81 3.58
CA HIS A 154 -1.72 14.97 4.19
C HIS A 154 -1.68 16.20 5.13
N PRO A 155 -0.99 16.14 6.29
CA PRO A 155 -0.92 17.27 7.24
C PRO A 155 -0.30 18.55 6.65
N ARG A 156 0.66 18.40 5.73
CA ARG A 156 1.19 19.52 4.96
C ARG A 156 0.21 19.95 3.86
N THR A 157 -0.19 21.21 3.89
CA THR A 157 -1.22 21.77 3.01
C THR A 157 -0.80 21.86 1.55
N ASP A 158 0.49 21.97 1.25
CA ASP A 158 1.03 21.92 -0.11
C ASP A 158 0.89 20.53 -0.74
N VAL A 159 1.20 19.48 0.03
CA VAL A 159 1.02 18.08 -0.39
C VAL A 159 -0.47 17.74 -0.54
N ALA A 160 -1.32 18.16 0.40
CA ALA A 160 -2.75 17.94 0.34
C ALA A 160 -3.40 18.54 -0.93
N LYS A 161 -2.91 19.70 -1.41
CA LYS A 161 -3.36 20.29 -2.67
C LYS A 161 -3.01 19.40 -3.86
N ILE A 162 -1.80 18.85 -3.90
CA ILE A 162 -1.35 17.94 -4.95
C ILE A 162 -2.20 16.66 -4.98
N GLU A 163 -2.57 16.12 -3.81
CA GLU A 163 -3.47 14.95 -3.71
C GLU A 163 -4.80 15.23 -4.42
N LEU A 164 -5.44 16.36 -4.11
CA LEU A 164 -6.69 16.78 -4.72
C LEU A 164 -6.54 17.05 -6.23
N GLU A 165 -5.45 17.68 -6.65
CA GLU A 165 -5.15 17.90 -8.07
C GLU A 165 -5.03 16.59 -8.83
N LEU A 166 -4.31 15.60 -8.28
CA LEU A 166 -4.16 14.27 -8.88
C LEU A 166 -5.49 13.54 -8.98
N ILE A 167 -6.31 13.52 -7.92
CA ILE A 167 -7.66 12.93 -7.94
C ILE A 167 -8.47 13.52 -9.10
N ASN A 168 -8.47 14.86 -9.21
CA ASN A 168 -9.19 15.56 -10.28
C ASN A 168 -8.65 15.22 -11.68
N LYS A 169 -7.33 15.18 -11.86
CA LYS A 169 -6.70 14.82 -13.14
C LYS A 169 -7.02 13.39 -13.54
N ILE A 170 -6.98 12.44 -12.60
CA ILE A 170 -7.29 11.03 -12.86
C ILE A 170 -8.78 10.84 -13.19
N ASN A 171 -9.68 11.48 -12.44
CA ASN A 171 -11.12 11.39 -12.70
C ASN A 171 -11.53 12.01 -14.05
N LYS A 172 -10.79 13.02 -14.54
CA LYS A 172 -10.97 13.57 -15.90
C LYS A 172 -10.63 12.59 -17.03
N LEU A 173 -9.93 11.49 -16.75
CA LEU A 173 -9.72 10.43 -17.75
C LEU A 173 -11.02 9.73 -18.16
N ASN A 174 -12.07 9.83 -17.35
CA ASN A 174 -13.37 9.20 -17.57
C ASN A 174 -13.30 7.68 -17.82
N ILE A 175 -12.28 6.99 -17.28
CA ILE A 175 -12.16 5.53 -17.32
C ILE A 175 -13.35 4.90 -16.57
N GLY A 176 -13.69 5.48 -15.41
CA GLY A 176 -14.86 5.09 -14.64
C GLY A 176 -14.75 3.71 -13.98
N VAL A 177 -15.84 3.28 -13.37
CA VAL A 177 -15.90 2.04 -12.59
C VAL A 177 -15.65 0.85 -13.50
N MET A 178 -14.71 -0.02 -13.12
CA MET A 178 -14.27 -1.19 -13.88
C MET A 178 -13.79 -0.89 -15.32
N GLY A 179 -13.52 0.37 -15.66
CA GLY A 179 -13.19 0.78 -17.02
C GLY A 179 -14.38 0.91 -17.97
N LEU A 180 -15.61 0.97 -17.44
CA LEU A 180 -16.84 1.05 -18.22
C LEU A 180 -17.27 2.49 -18.56
N GLY A 181 -16.42 3.47 -18.29
CA GLY A 181 -16.72 4.89 -18.44
C GLY A 181 -17.35 5.52 -17.20
N GLY A 182 -17.27 6.84 -17.09
CA GLY A 182 -17.91 7.61 -16.03
C GLY A 182 -16.94 8.44 -15.18
N LYS A 183 -17.49 9.13 -14.17
CA LYS A 183 -16.78 10.19 -13.43
C LYS A 183 -15.75 9.69 -12.41
N PHE A 184 -15.93 8.46 -11.91
CA PHE A 184 -15.15 7.94 -10.79
C PHE A 184 -14.16 6.87 -11.26
N THR A 185 -12.93 7.30 -11.52
CA THR A 185 -11.77 6.44 -11.81
C THR A 185 -10.91 6.24 -10.56
N CYS A 186 -10.86 7.24 -9.68
CA CYS A 186 -10.06 7.27 -8.47
C CYS A 186 -10.90 7.81 -7.32
N LEU A 187 -10.92 7.07 -6.20
CA LEU A 187 -11.57 7.48 -4.96
C LEU A 187 -10.69 8.43 -4.16
N ASP A 188 -9.40 8.11 -4.03
CA ASP A 188 -8.47 8.92 -3.25
C ASP A 188 -7.02 8.77 -3.70
N VAL A 189 -6.19 9.76 -3.36
CA VAL A 189 -4.74 9.79 -3.57
C VAL A 189 -4.09 10.21 -2.27
N HIS A 190 -3.18 9.39 -1.77
CA HIS A 190 -2.36 9.68 -0.59
C HIS A 190 -0.89 9.78 -0.99
N ILE A 191 -0.26 10.89 -0.62
CA ILE A 191 1.16 11.14 -0.88
C ILE A 191 1.89 11.15 0.45
N GLU A 192 2.94 10.34 0.54
CA GLU A 192 3.96 10.42 1.57
C GLU A 192 5.27 10.91 0.95
N ILE A 193 6.03 11.71 1.70
CA ILE A 193 7.19 12.42 1.16
C ILE A 193 8.46 12.11 1.94
N ALA A 194 9.60 12.17 1.26
CA ALA A 194 10.92 12.14 1.88
C ALA A 194 11.86 13.15 1.23
N MET A 195 12.91 13.53 1.95
CA MET A 195 14.02 14.25 1.34
C MET A 195 14.65 13.37 0.24
N ARG A 196 15.14 14.01 -0.82
CA ARG A 196 15.75 13.32 -1.96
C ARG A 196 17.20 13.76 -2.10
N HIS A 197 18.02 12.90 -2.71
CA HIS A 197 19.34 13.32 -3.17
C HIS A 197 19.20 14.44 -4.23
N PRO A 198 20.02 15.50 -4.24
CA PRO A 198 19.88 16.59 -5.20
C PRO A 198 19.88 16.15 -6.66
N ALA A 199 20.63 15.10 -6.99
CA ALA A 199 20.74 14.50 -8.33
C ALA A 199 19.64 13.47 -8.66
N SER A 200 18.66 13.21 -7.78
CA SER A 200 17.60 12.23 -8.04
C SER A 200 16.22 12.75 -7.64
N PHE A 201 15.19 12.31 -8.37
CA PHE A 201 13.79 12.57 -8.03
C PHE A 201 12.96 11.28 -8.15
N PRO A 202 13.02 10.37 -7.16
CA PRO A 202 12.26 9.14 -7.19
C PRO A 202 10.78 9.38 -6.88
N VAL A 203 9.90 8.68 -7.60
CA VAL A 203 8.46 8.67 -7.37
C VAL A 203 7.96 7.24 -7.42
N GLY A 204 7.51 6.72 -6.29
CA GLY A 204 6.83 5.43 -6.20
C GLY A 204 5.34 5.61 -6.38
N MET A 205 4.71 4.76 -7.18
CA MET A 205 3.26 4.70 -7.38
C MET A 205 2.78 3.29 -7.07
N ILE A 206 1.83 3.15 -6.14
CA ILE A 206 1.16 1.88 -5.82
C ILE A 206 -0.34 2.08 -5.99
N VAL A 207 -0.96 1.19 -6.77
CA VAL A 207 -2.40 1.25 -7.06
C VAL A 207 -3.14 0.23 -6.20
N GLN A 208 -4.10 0.68 -5.41
CA GLN A 208 -5.06 -0.18 -4.73
C GLN A 208 -6.37 -0.22 -5.52
N CYS A 209 -6.84 -1.43 -5.83
CA CYS A 209 -8.13 -1.63 -6.51
C CYS A 209 -9.32 -1.30 -5.60
N TYR A 210 -10.54 -1.36 -6.14
CA TYR A 210 -11.76 -1.13 -5.36
C TYR A 210 -11.91 -2.06 -4.14
N CYS A 211 -11.28 -3.24 -4.16
CA CYS A 211 -11.16 -4.13 -3.01
C CYS A 211 -10.09 -3.62 -2.03
N HIS A 212 -10.28 -2.41 -1.51
CA HIS A 212 -9.46 -1.85 -0.44
C HIS A 212 -9.81 -2.53 0.88
N ARG A 213 -9.06 -3.58 1.17
CA ARG A 213 -9.17 -4.36 2.40
C ARG A 213 -8.02 -3.93 3.28
N ILE A 214 -8.32 -3.33 4.41
CA ILE A 214 -7.33 -2.97 5.41
C ILE A 214 -7.98 -3.17 6.77
N ALA A 215 -7.20 -3.68 7.71
CA ALA A 215 -7.55 -3.70 9.10
C ALA A 215 -6.32 -3.31 9.90
N SER A 216 -6.51 -2.67 11.05
CA SER A 216 -5.44 -2.39 11.98
C SER A 216 -5.87 -2.62 13.41
N PHE A 217 -4.89 -2.94 14.25
CA PHE A 217 -5.09 -3.02 15.68
C PHE A 217 -3.86 -2.51 16.41
N LYS A 218 -4.08 -1.98 17.61
CA LYS A 218 -3.05 -1.42 18.46
C LYS A 218 -3.04 -2.11 19.82
N ILE A 219 -1.86 -2.48 20.28
CA ILE A 219 -1.60 -3.16 21.55
C ILE A 219 -0.66 -2.28 22.38
N ASN A 220 -0.97 -2.07 23.65
CA ASN A 220 -0.07 -1.35 24.56
C ASN A 220 0.95 -2.30 25.23
N GLN A 221 1.93 -1.74 25.93
CA GLN A 221 2.95 -2.51 26.68
C GLN A 221 2.42 -3.55 27.68
N LYS A 222 1.14 -3.49 28.07
CA LYS A 222 0.49 -4.47 28.96
C LYS A 222 -0.15 -5.63 28.20
N GLY A 223 -0.04 -5.67 26.87
CA GLY A 223 -0.66 -6.67 26.02
C GLY A 223 -2.16 -6.45 25.78
N MET A 224 -2.71 -5.29 26.15
CA MET A 224 -4.13 -5.00 25.94
C MET A 224 -4.33 -4.34 24.58
N MET A 225 -5.35 -4.79 23.84
CA MET A 225 -5.82 -4.13 22.64
C MET A 225 -6.49 -2.79 23.02
N VAL A 226 -6.02 -1.70 22.41
CA VAL A 226 -6.49 -0.33 22.71
C VAL A 226 -7.21 0.32 21.53
N ASN A 227 -7.06 -0.22 20.32
CA ASN A 227 -7.80 0.20 19.14
C ASN A 227 -7.87 -0.94 18.11
N GLU A 228 -8.95 -0.98 17.34
CA GLU A 228 -9.17 -1.86 16.20
C GLU A 228 -10.01 -1.11 15.15
N THR A 229 -9.59 -1.14 13.89
CA THR A 229 -10.29 -0.52 12.76
C THR A 229 -10.25 -1.39 11.53
#